data_AF-A0A1E7FTW2-F1
#
_entry.id   AF-A0A1E7FTW2-F1
#
_cell.length_a   1.000
_cell.length_b   1.000
_cell.length_c   1.000
_cell.angle_alpha   90.00
_cell.angle_beta   90.00
_cell.angle_gamma   90.00
#
_symmetry.space_group_name_H-M   'P 1'
#
loop_
_entity.id
_entity.type
_entity.pdbx_description
1 polymer ?
#
loop_
_entity_poly.entity_id
_entity_poly.type
_entity_poly.pdbx_seq_one_letter_code
_entity_poly.pdbx_strand_id
1 'polypeptide(L)'
;MFVTVPTETSVVSTASTKSISVEFHQKIVIDGDAKEFGPINNNGSGSRCMSSTTATTAAAPSTTSPNSVTAATAATSTTSTEDDKNKDKDDDEKKKKDDEKKKTESNPFLDHLGKIFLLAIASIIITLVRSTYNTSNRNKVRDYLEEKSVLDPKEFEDFREANSELNLDTMKEIITIFYKEYAPLPKFDSYGEEQSKQQKQHLLSSCSYRDFVQNVRTIMSSKLKNKDESFTIELGHFLDRMIVGVLEERKDTTSGSATTTTSTPTPTSSSSFMDEELPIALFWTAFISAMNGPVSDRIRILHEVLVMEEQQTKKEDSQNTRGQDNAVVVVVPLRSIRDMVGYLQETCQLPPDTQIVATDTKFPTQQWKRASPQELVPTIKVVVVVGDDDKNKNETTTTTAAEDDNSGIDIVEFAAILRTKSVCAWGECYQKWKPGVEEFFDDDEIVIENKQEQK
;
A
#
# COMPACT_ATOMS: atom_id res chain seq x y z
N MET A 1 -26.08 70.11 -41.82
CA MET A 1 -25.23 69.70 -40.68
C MET A 1 -24.85 68.25 -40.90
N PHE A 2 -23.66 68.03 -41.45
CA PHE A 2 -23.01 66.73 -41.53
C PHE A 2 -21.76 66.85 -40.67
N VAL A 3 -21.62 65.98 -39.67
CA VAL A 3 -20.43 65.91 -38.82
C VAL A 3 -19.76 64.59 -39.12
N THR A 4 -18.56 64.69 -39.68
CA THR A 4 -17.60 63.62 -39.93
C THR A 4 -16.87 63.27 -38.63
N VAL A 5 -16.68 61.97 -38.39
CA VAL A 5 -15.87 61.41 -37.29
C VAL A 5 -14.50 60.99 -37.86
N PRO A 6 -13.37 61.21 -37.17
CA PRO A 6 -12.07 60.77 -37.63
C PRO A 6 -11.74 59.33 -37.21
N THR A 7 -11.01 58.66 -38.09
CA THR A 7 -10.44 57.31 -37.98
C THR A 7 -9.19 57.34 -37.12
N GLU A 8 -9.11 56.49 -36.09
CA GLU A 8 -7.87 56.22 -35.36
C GLU A 8 -7.20 54.93 -35.89
N THR A 9 -5.94 55.08 -36.28
CA THR A 9 -4.98 54.03 -36.66
C THR A 9 -4.38 53.36 -35.43
N SER A 10 -4.57 52.04 -35.26
CA SER A 10 -3.87 51.25 -34.26
C SER A 10 -2.48 50.82 -34.75
N VAL A 11 -1.45 51.16 -33.99
CA VAL A 11 -0.06 50.72 -34.20
C VAL A 11 0.12 49.33 -33.58
N VAL A 12 0.53 48.36 -34.39
CA VAL A 12 0.90 47.01 -33.97
C VAL A 12 2.29 47.05 -33.32
N SER A 13 2.38 46.69 -32.05
CA SER A 13 3.65 46.50 -31.34
C SER A 13 3.99 45.01 -31.29
N THR A 14 5.03 44.60 -32.02
CA THR A 14 5.59 43.25 -32.00
C THR A 14 6.67 43.16 -30.92
N ALA A 15 6.35 42.52 -29.79
CA ALA A 15 7.33 42.17 -28.77
C ALA A 15 7.99 40.83 -29.11
N SER A 16 9.31 40.87 -29.33
CA SER A 16 10.18 39.72 -29.57
C SER A 16 10.57 39.10 -28.21
N THR A 17 10.13 37.87 -27.97
CA THR A 17 10.59 37.04 -26.85
C THR A 17 11.80 36.22 -27.27
N LYS A 18 12.97 36.54 -26.70
CA LYS A 18 14.18 35.72 -26.80
C LYS A 18 14.05 34.51 -25.87
N SER A 19 14.12 33.31 -26.42
CA SER A 19 14.27 32.07 -25.66
C SER A 19 15.69 31.97 -25.08
N ILE A 20 15.80 31.86 -23.76
CA ILE A 20 17.04 31.48 -23.08
C ILE A 20 16.93 29.97 -22.83
N SER A 21 17.69 29.17 -23.58
CA SER A 21 17.94 27.77 -23.23
C SER A 21 19.05 27.71 -22.20
N VAL A 22 18.76 27.11 -21.04
CA VAL A 22 19.75 26.79 -20.02
C VAL A 22 19.93 25.27 -20.05
N GLU A 23 21.02 24.80 -20.65
CA GLU A 23 21.46 23.41 -20.55
C GLU A 23 22.11 23.19 -19.19
N PHE A 24 21.52 22.32 -18.36
CA PHE A 24 22.16 21.77 -17.17
C PHE A 24 22.81 20.42 -17.53
N HIS A 25 24.14 20.40 -17.61
CA HIS A 25 24.92 19.17 -17.61
C HIS A 25 25.61 19.03 -16.24
N GLN A 26 25.11 18.11 -15.41
CA GLN A 26 25.85 17.62 -14.27
C GLN A 26 25.97 16.09 -14.38
N LYS A 27 27.12 15.65 -14.88
CA LYS A 27 27.51 14.25 -15.01
C LYS A 27 28.31 13.88 -13.76
N ILE A 28 27.71 13.13 -12.84
CA ILE A 28 28.43 12.47 -11.75
C ILE A 28 28.64 11.02 -12.19
N VAL A 29 29.89 10.68 -12.48
CA VAL A 29 30.33 9.30 -12.73
C VAL A 29 30.79 8.73 -11.39
N ILE A 30 30.13 7.70 -10.90
CA ILE A 30 30.63 6.85 -9.81
C ILE A 30 30.82 5.47 -10.40
N ASP A 31 32.05 5.16 -10.79
CA ASP A 31 32.50 3.79 -11.05
C ASP A 31 32.76 3.11 -9.70
N GLY A 32 32.06 2.00 -9.46
CA GLY A 32 32.23 1.17 -8.27
C GLY A 32 32.01 -0.30 -8.61
N ASP A 33 33.09 -0.98 -9.01
CA ASP A 33 33.15 -2.43 -9.19
C ASP A 33 32.83 -3.17 -7.87
N ALA A 34 31.82 -4.04 -7.89
CA ALA A 34 31.52 -4.94 -6.78
C ALA A 34 32.34 -6.24 -6.90
N LYS A 35 33.31 -6.42 -5.98
CA LYS A 35 33.92 -7.72 -5.67
C LYS A 35 33.43 -8.23 -4.30
N GLU A 36 33.10 -9.52 -4.29
CA GLU A 36 32.95 -10.47 -3.19
C GLU A 36 33.03 -9.96 -1.74
N PHE A 37 31.95 -10.14 -0.97
CA PHE A 37 31.94 -9.97 0.48
C PHE A 37 32.32 -11.26 1.21
N GLY A 38 33.53 -11.25 1.79
CA GLY A 38 33.87 -11.94 3.04
C GLY A 38 33.62 -11.04 4.27
N PRO A 39 33.80 -11.55 5.50
CA PRO A 39 33.14 -11.03 6.71
C PRO A 39 33.75 -9.70 7.21
N ILE A 40 32.87 -8.76 7.58
CA ILE A 40 33.25 -7.42 8.06
C ILE A 40 33.56 -7.45 9.56
N ASN A 41 34.76 -6.96 9.87
CA ASN A 41 35.28 -6.68 11.20
C ASN A 41 34.92 -5.23 11.59
N ASN A 42 34.47 -5.04 12.82
CA ASN A 42 34.16 -3.73 13.40
C ASN A 42 35.43 -2.91 13.64
N ASN A 43 35.48 -1.65 13.18
CA ASN A 43 36.06 -0.49 13.88
C ASN A 43 35.98 0.81 13.05
N GLY A 44 35.64 1.93 13.72
CA GLY A 44 35.80 3.31 13.23
C GLY A 44 34.46 4.05 13.03
N SER A 45 33.91 4.75 14.02
CA SER A 45 34.30 6.08 14.53
C SER A 45 33.85 7.26 13.65
N GLY A 46 32.66 7.79 13.97
CA GLY A 46 32.44 9.22 14.20
C GLY A 46 32.16 10.13 13.01
N SER A 47 30.91 10.58 12.89
CA SER A 47 30.64 12.02 12.77
C SER A 47 29.25 12.34 13.31
N ARG A 48 29.19 13.27 14.27
CA ARG A 48 27.98 13.74 14.96
C ARG A 48 27.39 14.90 14.16
N CYS A 49 26.10 14.84 13.84
CA CYS A 49 25.30 16.05 13.61
C CYS A 49 24.56 16.38 14.91
N MET A 50 24.93 17.52 15.51
CA MET A 50 24.15 18.14 16.57
C MET A 50 23.08 19.02 15.93
N SER A 51 21.81 18.74 16.23
CA SER A 51 20.72 19.67 15.97
C SER A 51 20.03 20.06 17.28
N SER A 52 19.94 21.37 17.42
CA SER A 52 19.54 22.17 18.57
C SER A 52 18.11 21.86 19.05
N THR A 53 17.98 21.68 20.36
CA THR A 53 16.71 21.55 21.08
C THR A 53 16.21 22.94 21.50
N THR A 54 15.08 23.38 20.97
CA THR A 54 14.25 24.42 21.61
C THR A 54 13.02 23.75 22.22
N ALA A 55 13.04 23.62 23.54
CA ALA A 55 11.96 23.07 24.34
C ALA A 55 10.81 24.08 24.44
N THR A 56 9.62 23.68 24.02
CA THR A 56 8.35 24.29 24.48
C THR A 56 7.60 23.23 25.26
N THR A 57 7.39 23.54 26.53
CA THR A 57 6.73 22.74 27.55
C THR A 57 5.26 22.55 27.23
N ALA A 58 4.85 21.32 26.93
CA ALA A 58 3.45 20.90 26.97
C ALA A 58 3.35 19.52 27.65
N ALA A 59 2.40 19.41 28.56
CA ALA A 59 2.26 18.36 29.56
C ALA A 59 2.05 16.96 28.93
N ALA A 60 2.83 15.99 29.41
CA ALA A 60 2.66 14.58 29.09
C ALA A 60 1.52 13.96 29.93
N PRO A 61 0.56 13.24 29.35
CA PRO A 61 -0.25 12.28 30.08
C PRO A 61 0.52 10.94 30.18
N SER A 62 0.76 10.53 31.42
CA SER A 62 1.22 9.20 31.80
C SER A 62 0.26 8.13 31.29
N THR A 63 0.73 7.22 30.42
CA THR A 63 0.04 5.97 30.12
C THR A 63 0.88 4.80 30.60
N THR A 64 0.56 4.36 31.81
CA THR A 64 0.83 3.04 32.36
C THR A 64 0.22 1.98 31.45
N SER A 65 1.05 1.11 30.87
CA SER A 65 0.60 -0.15 30.27
C SER A 65 0.54 -1.24 31.36
N PRO A 66 -0.60 -1.91 31.59
CA PRO A 66 -0.63 -3.15 32.34
C PRO A 66 -0.63 -4.37 31.39
N ASN A 67 0.31 -5.27 31.67
CA ASN A 67 0.21 -6.73 31.62
C ASN A 67 -0.77 -7.39 30.62
N SER A 68 -0.21 -8.18 29.69
CA SER A 68 -0.81 -9.47 29.34
C SER A 68 0.23 -10.57 29.47
N VAL A 69 0.24 -11.19 30.65
CA VAL A 69 0.82 -12.51 30.86
C VAL A 69 -0.23 -13.49 30.35
N THR A 70 0.02 -14.12 29.21
CA THR A 70 -0.63 -15.39 28.87
C THR A 70 0.45 -16.46 28.90
N ALA A 71 0.43 -17.20 30.01
CA ALA A 71 1.18 -18.43 30.18
C ALA A 71 0.64 -19.47 29.20
N ALA A 72 1.44 -19.83 28.20
CA ALA A 72 1.22 -21.05 27.43
C ALA A 72 1.86 -22.21 28.19
N THR A 73 1.00 -23.06 28.75
CA THR A 73 1.35 -24.36 29.32
C THR A 73 1.83 -25.28 28.18
N ALA A 74 3.15 -25.40 27.99
CA ALA A 74 3.71 -26.39 27.09
C ALA A 74 3.89 -27.71 27.85
N ALA A 75 3.04 -28.66 27.49
CA ALA A 75 3.11 -30.05 27.92
C ALA A 75 4.50 -30.64 27.64
N THR A 76 5.11 -31.19 28.69
CA THR A 76 6.33 -31.98 28.60
C THR A 76 6.00 -33.30 27.93
N SER A 77 6.29 -33.42 26.63
CA SER A 77 6.29 -34.71 25.93
C SER A 77 7.56 -35.48 26.31
N THR A 78 7.43 -36.33 27.33
CA THR A 78 8.32 -37.45 27.61
C THR A 78 8.11 -38.52 26.55
N THR A 79 9.02 -38.62 25.58
CA THR A 79 9.24 -39.87 24.83
C THR A 79 10.35 -40.64 25.51
N SER A 80 9.94 -41.59 26.35
CA SER A 80 10.71 -42.75 26.76
C SER A 80 10.72 -43.76 25.62
N THR A 81 11.91 -44.08 25.10
CA THR A 81 12.14 -45.27 24.29
C THR A 81 13.19 -46.10 25.02
N GLU A 82 12.71 -47.03 25.85
CA GLU A 82 13.46 -48.20 26.30
C GLU A 82 13.05 -49.40 25.44
N ASP A 83 14.08 -50.17 25.07
CA ASP A 83 14.12 -51.59 24.72
C ASP A 83 13.30 -52.13 23.54
N ASP A 84 13.95 -52.78 22.57
CA ASP A 84 14.33 -54.19 22.77
C ASP A 84 15.29 -54.74 21.70
N LYS A 85 15.94 -55.82 22.11
CA LYS A 85 17.02 -56.62 21.49
C LYS A 85 16.65 -57.27 20.14
N ASN A 86 17.66 -57.40 19.27
CA ASN A 86 18.21 -58.69 18.79
C ASN A 86 19.36 -58.42 17.78
N LYS A 87 20.57 -58.97 18.01
CA LYS A 87 21.06 -60.29 17.50
C LYS A 87 21.26 -60.23 15.97
N ASP A 88 22.43 -60.42 15.37
CA ASP A 88 23.51 -61.37 15.61
C ASP A 88 24.80 -60.84 14.91
N LYS A 89 25.96 -61.20 15.49
CA LYS A 89 27.22 -61.65 14.88
C LYS A 89 27.85 -60.87 13.71
N ASP A 90 29.09 -60.40 13.89
CA ASP A 90 30.25 -61.24 13.52
C ASP A 90 31.54 -60.71 14.14
N ASP A 91 32.41 -61.68 14.41
CA ASP A 91 33.72 -61.62 15.04
C ASP A 91 34.72 -60.73 14.28
N ASP A 92 35.60 -60.00 14.97
CA ASP A 92 37.00 -60.44 15.15
C ASP A 92 37.92 -59.37 15.78
N GLU A 93 38.74 -59.87 16.71
CA GLU A 93 40.08 -59.44 17.10
C GLU A 93 40.51 -57.94 17.07
N LYS A 94 40.76 -57.35 18.25
CA LYS A 94 42.14 -57.17 18.78
C LYS A 94 42.19 -56.49 20.16
N LYS A 95 42.48 -57.33 21.15
CA LYS A 95 43.68 -57.28 22.01
C LYS A 95 44.08 -55.94 22.65
N LYS A 96 43.73 -55.85 23.95
CA LYS A 96 44.56 -55.41 25.09
C LYS A 96 45.32 -54.08 24.97
N LYS A 97 44.88 -53.11 25.76
CA LYS A 97 45.72 -52.53 26.82
C LYS A 97 44.84 -52.02 27.96
N ASP A 98 44.85 -52.81 29.02
CA ASP A 98 44.48 -52.41 30.38
C ASP A 98 45.42 -51.29 30.82
N ASP A 99 44.87 -50.17 31.29
CA ASP A 99 45.50 -49.34 32.29
C ASP A 99 44.41 -48.63 33.12
N GLU A 100 44.48 -48.89 34.42
CA GLU A 100 43.71 -48.39 35.55
C GLU A 100 42.99 -47.03 35.36
N LYS A 101 41.73 -47.07 34.93
CA LYS A 101 40.81 -45.95 35.14
C LYS A 101 40.08 -46.17 36.45
N LYS A 102 40.59 -45.54 37.53
CA LYS A 102 39.86 -45.31 38.78
C LYS A 102 38.42 -44.92 38.44
N LYS A 103 37.46 -45.79 38.80
CA LYS A 103 36.03 -45.46 38.83
C LYS A 103 35.84 -44.41 39.92
N THR A 104 36.07 -43.14 39.58
CA THR A 104 35.43 -42.04 40.29
C THR A 104 33.94 -42.25 40.09
N GLU A 105 33.26 -42.68 41.16
CA GLU A 105 31.81 -42.70 41.26
C GLU A 105 31.32 -41.26 41.03
N SER A 106 31.07 -40.92 39.76
CA SER A 106 30.50 -39.62 39.41
C SER A 106 29.07 -39.64 39.95
N ASN A 107 28.80 -38.72 40.87
CA ASN A 107 27.48 -38.59 41.47
C ASN A 107 26.47 -38.35 40.34
N PRO A 108 25.58 -39.31 40.02
CA PRO A 108 24.71 -39.23 38.85
C PRO A 108 23.80 -37.99 38.94
N PHE A 109 23.46 -37.57 40.16
CA PHE A 109 22.67 -36.38 40.42
C PHE A 109 23.33 -35.08 39.92
N LEU A 110 24.63 -34.88 40.11
CA LEU A 110 25.30 -33.64 39.69
C LEU A 110 25.50 -33.60 38.18
N ASP A 111 25.75 -34.75 37.55
CA ASP A 111 25.88 -34.86 36.09
C ASP A 111 24.55 -34.61 35.37
N HIS A 112 23.42 -35.05 35.94
CA HIS A 112 22.09 -34.76 35.38
C HIS A 112 21.64 -33.33 35.67
N LEU A 113 21.91 -32.78 36.85
CA LEU A 113 21.56 -31.39 37.18
C LEU A 113 22.31 -30.38 36.30
N GLY A 114 23.61 -30.63 36.05
CA GLY A 114 24.41 -29.80 35.16
C GLY A 114 23.88 -29.82 33.71
N LYS A 115 23.49 -30.99 33.19
CA LYS A 115 22.92 -31.10 31.84
C LYS A 115 21.59 -30.38 31.71
N ILE A 116 20.68 -30.52 32.69
CA ILE A 116 19.38 -29.83 32.68
C ILE A 116 19.59 -28.32 32.72
N PHE A 117 20.51 -27.84 33.58
CA PHE A 117 20.83 -26.42 33.69
C PHE A 117 21.42 -25.86 32.38
N LEU A 118 22.37 -26.57 31.77
CA LEU A 118 22.94 -26.17 30.48
C LEU A 118 21.91 -26.20 29.35
N LEU A 119 21.00 -27.18 29.33
CA LEU A 119 19.89 -27.22 28.37
C LEU A 119 18.92 -26.05 28.57
N ALA A 120 18.63 -25.66 29.81
CA ALA A 120 17.79 -24.50 30.10
C ALA A 120 18.43 -23.19 29.61
N ILE A 121 19.72 -22.98 29.89
CA ILE A 121 20.46 -21.81 29.38
C ILE A 121 20.51 -21.82 27.85
N ALA A 122 20.82 -22.96 27.24
CA ALA A 122 20.85 -23.09 25.79
C ALA A 122 19.48 -22.75 25.16
N SER A 123 18.39 -23.23 25.77
CA SER A 123 17.02 -22.91 25.35
C SER A 123 16.71 -21.41 25.42
N ILE A 124 17.13 -20.73 26.50
CA ILE A 124 16.97 -19.27 26.64
C ILE A 124 17.79 -18.54 25.57
N ILE A 125 19.06 -18.91 25.35
CA ILE A 125 19.91 -18.29 24.33
C ILE A 125 19.30 -18.47 22.94
N ILE A 126 18.84 -19.68 22.59
CA ILE A 126 18.18 -19.96 21.30
C ILE A 126 16.93 -19.09 21.14
N THR A 127 16.13 -18.94 22.20
CA THR A 127 14.91 -18.12 22.17
C THR A 127 15.23 -16.64 21.98
N LEU A 128 16.25 -16.11 22.67
CA LEU A 128 16.70 -14.73 22.52
C LEU A 128 17.27 -14.46 21.12
N VAL A 129 18.13 -15.36 20.62
CA VAL A 129 18.68 -15.25 19.26
C VAL A 129 17.55 -15.25 18.24
N ARG A 130 16.60 -16.18 18.34
CA ARG A 130 15.43 -16.23 17.46
C ARG A 130 14.61 -14.94 17.52
N SER A 131 14.40 -14.38 18.71
CA SER A 131 13.69 -13.10 18.87
C SER A 131 14.43 -11.93 18.19
N THR A 132 15.76 -11.84 18.36
CA THR A 132 16.58 -10.78 17.75
C THR A 132 16.57 -10.87 16.22
N TYR A 133 16.70 -12.08 15.66
CA TYR A 133 16.60 -12.28 14.21
C TYR A 133 15.20 -11.96 13.68
N ASN A 134 14.15 -12.28 14.43
CA ASN A 134 12.78 -11.98 14.04
C ASN A 134 12.54 -10.47 13.93
N THR A 135 12.92 -9.71 14.95
CA THR A 135 12.82 -8.24 14.95
C THR A 135 13.72 -7.62 13.89
N SER A 136 14.95 -8.12 13.72
CA SER A 136 15.87 -7.62 12.68
C SER A 136 15.32 -7.84 11.28
N ASN A 137 14.76 -9.02 10.98
CA ASN A 137 14.16 -9.30 9.67
C ASN A 137 12.93 -8.43 9.41
N ARG A 138 12.07 -8.22 10.41
CA ARG A 138 10.93 -7.30 10.31
C ARG A 138 11.39 -5.87 10.04
N ASN A 139 12.39 -5.39 10.79
CA ASN A 139 12.93 -4.04 10.64
C ASN A 139 13.57 -3.85 9.27
N LYS A 140 14.25 -4.85 8.69
CA LYS A 140 14.78 -4.74 7.32
C LYS A 140 13.69 -4.47 6.29
N VAL A 141 12.52 -5.12 6.41
CA VAL A 141 11.39 -4.85 5.51
C VAL A 141 10.83 -3.45 5.76
N ARG A 142 10.71 -3.03 7.03
CA ARG A 142 10.29 -1.67 7.39
C ARG A 142 11.23 -0.61 6.81
N ASP A 143 12.53 -0.77 7.03
CA ASP A 143 13.57 0.15 6.59
C ASP A 143 13.58 0.24 5.06
N TYR A 144 13.39 -0.90 4.36
CA TYR A 144 13.22 -0.93 2.91
C TYR A 144 12.00 -0.15 2.42
N LEU A 145 10.85 -0.28 3.10
CA LEU A 145 9.63 0.48 2.75
C LEU A 145 9.79 1.97 3.04
N GLU A 146 10.48 2.34 4.12
CA GLU A 146 10.78 3.74 4.47
C GLU A 146 11.76 4.36 3.45
N GLU A 147 12.80 3.62 3.04
CA GLU A 147 13.76 4.05 2.01
C GLU A 147 13.13 4.21 0.63
N LYS A 148 12.12 3.39 0.31
CA LYS A 148 11.34 3.50 -0.94
C LYS A 148 10.29 4.61 -0.90
N SER A 149 10.03 5.23 0.24
CA SER A 149 9.09 6.35 0.33
C SER A 149 9.63 7.55 -0.44
N VAL A 150 8.90 7.96 -1.47
CA VAL A 150 9.32 9.07 -2.35
C VAL A 150 9.20 10.43 -1.66
N LEU A 151 8.28 10.52 -0.70
CA LEU A 151 7.94 11.72 0.03
C LEU A 151 8.01 11.44 1.52
N ASP A 152 8.52 12.43 2.26
CA ASP A 152 8.47 12.38 3.71
C ASP A 152 7.04 12.65 4.20
N PRO A 153 6.61 12.08 5.35
CA PRO A 153 5.29 12.36 5.92
C PRO A 153 5.04 13.86 6.17
N LYS A 154 6.10 14.62 6.45
CA LYS A 154 6.02 16.07 6.62
C LYS A 154 5.81 16.79 5.28
N GLU A 155 6.45 16.34 4.21
CA GLU A 155 6.25 16.90 2.87
C GLU A 155 4.78 16.75 2.45
N PHE A 156 4.13 15.61 2.72
CA PHE A 156 2.69 15.46 2.46
C PHE A 156 1.83 16.53 3.14
N GLU A 157 2.17 16.90 4.37
CA GLU A 157 1.43 17.94 5.09
C GLU A 157 1.69 19.32 4.52
N ASP A 158 2.95 19.64 4.20
CA ASP A 158 3.34 20.89 3.54
C ASP A 158 2.61 21.04 2.19
N PHE A 159 2.50 19.95 1.41
CA PHE A 159 1.74 19.95 0.16
C PHE A 159 0.24 20.10 0.37
N ARG A 160 -0.35 19.52 1.42
CA ARG A 160 -1.78 19.72 1.71
C ARG A 160 -2.07 21.15 2.12
N GLU A 161 -1.21 21.77 2.93
CA GLU A 161 -1.34 23.17 3.31
C GLU A 161 -1.25 24.10 2.09
N ALA A 162 -0.27 23.85 1.22
CA ALA A 162 -0.12 24.53 -0.05
C ALA A 162 -1.34 24.37 -0.98
N ASN A 163 -1.93 23.17 -1.01
CA ASN A 163 -3.11 22.85 -1.79
C ASN A 163 -4.40 23.06 -1.00
N SER A 164 -4.46 24.06 -0.13
CA SER A 164 -5.63 24.33 0.72
C SER A 164 -6.92 24.58 -0.07
N GLU A 165 -6.81 25.04 -1.32
CA GLU A 165 -7.94 25.22 -2.22
C GLU A 165 -8.51 23.91 -2.77
N LEU A 166 -7.73 22.82 -2.74
CA LEU A 166 -8.13 21.51 -3.22
C LEU A 166 -8.98 20.79 -2.15
N ASN A 167 -10.21 21.27 -2.00
CA ASN A 167 -11.22 20.71 -1.10
C ASN A 167 -12.03 19.58 -1.78
N LEU A 168 -12.89 18.93 -1.00
CA LEU A 168 -13.76 17.83 -1.45
C LEU A 168 -14.54 18.19 -2.71
N ASP A 169 -15.26 19.32 -2.71
CA ASP A 169 -16.13 19.72 -3.82
C ASP A 169 -15.35 19.98 -5.11
N THR A 170 -14.21 20.67 -4.99
CA THR A 170 -13.32 20.92 -6.14
C THR A 170 -12.83 19.60 -6.71
N MET A 171 -12.40 18.68 -5.85
CA MET A 171 -11.88 17.38 -6.30
C MET A 171 -12.97 16.56 -7.00
N LYS A 172 -14.19 16.51 -6.45
CA LYS A 172 -15.35 15.87 -7.11
C LYS A 172 -15.63 16.48 -8.48
N GLU A 173 -15.63 17.81 -8.57
CA GLU A 173 -15.87 18.52 -9.83
C GLU A 173 -14.80 18.19 -10.88
N ILE A 174 -13.51 18.20 -10.49
CA ILE A 174 -12.39 17.84 -11.37
C ILE A 174 -12.54 16.40 -11.89
N ILE A 175 -12.78 15.45 -10.99
CA ILE A 175 -12.92 14.02 -11.33
C ILE A 175 -14.13 13.80 -12.25
N THR A 176 -15.26 14.42 -11.92
CA THR A 176 -16.49 14.32 -12.72
C THR A 176 -16.27 14.85 -14.14
N ILE A 177 -15.64 16.02 -14.29
CA ILE A 177 -15.33 16.59 -15.61
C ILE A 177 -14.34 15.68 -16.37
N PHE A 178 -13.31 15.17 -15.68
CA PHE A 178 -12.32 14.29 -16.29
C PHE A 178 -12.96 13.02 -16.86
N TYR A 179 -13.74 12.30 -16.06
CA TYR A 179 -14.40 11.06 -16.51
C TYR A 179 -15.48 11.30 -17.57
N LYS A 180 -16.05 12.51 -17.62
CA LYS A 180 -17.05 12.88 -18.63
C LYS A 180 -16.43 13.29 -19.96
N GLU A 181 -15.34 14.05 -19.95
CA GLU A 181 -14.79 14.70 -21.14
C GLU A 181 -13.50 14.05 -21.66
N TYR A 182 -12.68 13.45 -20.79
CA TYR A 182 -11.29 13.10 -21.11
C TYR A 182 -10.93 11.64 -20.90
N ALA A 183 -11.65 10.92 -20.04
CA ALA A 183 -11.32 9.53 -19.76
C ALA A 183 -11.38 8.70 -21.05
N PRO A 184 -10.27 8.04 -21.43
CA PRO A 184 -10.23 7.23 -22.63
C PRO A 184 -11.19 6.07 -22.47
N LEU A 185 -11.93 5.80 -23.54
CA LEU A 185 -12.72 4.58 -23.65
C LEU A 185 -11.75 3.39 -23.60
N PRO A 186 -12.10 2.30 -22.88
CA PRO A 186 -11.35 1.05 -22.91
C PRO A 186 -10.99 0.66 -24.35
N LYS A 187 -9.68 0.59 -24.65
CA LYS A 187 -9.24 0.13 -25.96
C LYS A 187 -9.48 -1.37 -26.04
N PHE A 188 -10.56 -1.78 -26.69
CA PHE A 188 -10.77 -3.18 -27.02
C PHE A 188 -9.96 -3.50 -28.27
N ASP A 189 -8.80 -4.14 -28.08
CA ASP A 189 -7.98 -4.59 -29.21
C ASP A 189 -8.79 -5.58 -30.05
N SER A 190 -9.26 -5.12 -31.20
CA SER A 190 -10.14 -5.84 -32.15
C SER A 190 -9.46 -7.08 -32.79
N TYR A 191 -8.25 -7.45 -32.38
CA TYR A 191 -7.45 -8.50 -32.98
C TYR A 191 -7.30 -9.72 -32.07
N GLY A 192 -8.24 -10.68 -32.18
CA GLY A 192 -8.02 -12.07 -31.76
C GLY A 192 -9.07 -12.64 -30.80
N GLU A 193 -10.15 -13.19 -31.37
CA GLU A 193 -11.36 -13.64 -30.67
C GLU A 193 -11.22 -14.91 -29.79
N GLU A 194 -10.05 -15.57 -29.72
CA GLU A 194 -10.02 -16.97 -29.25
C GLU A 194 -9.14 -17.35 -28.03
N GLN A 195 -8.28 -16.49 -27.46
CA GLN A 195 -7.31 -16.98 -26.44
C GLN A 195 -7.36 -16.45 -24.99
N SER A 196 -8.24 -15.52 -24.59
CA SER A 196 -8.13 -14.95 -23.23
C SER A 196 -9.41 -14.92 -22.39
N LYS A 197 -10.12 -16.06 -22.27
CA LYS A 197 -11.20 -16.16 -21.24
C LYS A 197 -10.71 -16.06 -19.80
N GLN A 198 -9.41 -16.24 -19.53
CA GLN A 198 -8.82 -16.10 -18.18
C GLN A 198 -7.95 -14.84 -18.02
N GLN A 199 -7.60 -14.17 -19.12
CA GLN A 199 -6.80 -12.94 -19.14
C GLN A 199 -7.56 -11.77 -19.78
N LYS A 200 -8.90 -11.83 -19.80
CA LYS A 200 -9.76 -10.64 -19.82
C LYS A 200 -9.77 -10.01 -18.41
N GLN A 201 -8.57 -9.89 -17.83
CA GLN A 201 -8.37 -9.06 -16.64
C GLN A 201 -8.68 -7.65 -17.13
N HIS A 202 -9.70 -7.08 -16.51
CA HIS A 202 -10.31 -5.81 -16.86
C HIS A 202 -9.26 -4.81 -17.36
N LEU A 203 -9.44 -4.33 -18.60
CA LEU A 203 -8.78 -3.12 -19.07
C LEU A 203 -9.30 -1.97 -18.22
N LEU A 204 -8.68 -1.75 -17.07
CA LEU A 204 -8.82 -0.52 -16.32
C LEU A 204 -8.48 0.62 -17.28
N SER A 205 -9.22 1.72 -17.21
CA SER A 205 -8.92 2.88 -18.05
C SER A 205 -7.49 3.31 -17.74
N SER A 206 -6.65 3.32 -18.77
CA SER A 206 -5.24 3.70 -18.68
C SER A 206 -4.99 4.93 -19.53
N CYS A 207 -4.07 5.79 -19.08
CA CYS A 207 -3.56 6.86 -19.91
C CYS A 207 -2.08 7.13 -19.61
N SER A 208 -1.42 7.90 -20.48
CA SER A 208 -0.08 8.37 -20.21
C SER A 208 -0.13 9.42 -19.08
N TYR A 209 0.94 9.49 -18.28
CA TYR A 209 1.05 10.50 -17.22
C TYR A 209 0.93 11.93 -17.79
N ARG A 210 1.53 12.15 -18.97
CA ARG A 210 1.46 13.43 -19.68
C ARG A 210 0.02 13.83 -19.99
N ASP A 211 -0.77 12.91 -20.54
CA ASP A 211 -2.17 13.17 -20.90
C ASP A 211 -3.01 13.44 -19.65
N PHE A 212 -2.80 12.66 -18.57
CA PHE A 212 -3.47 12.88 -17.29
C PHE A 212 -3.24 14.31 -16.78
N VAL A 213 -1.98 14.73 -16.63
CA VAL A 213 -1.62 16.05 -16.11
C VAL A 213 -2.14 17.16 -17.02
N GLN A 214 -2.02 17.00 -18.34
CA GLN A 214 -2.51 18.00 -19.30
C GLN A 214 -4.04 18.18 -19.19
N ASN A 215 -4.78 17.08 -19.06
CA ASN A 215 -6.24 17.11 -18.93
C ASN A 215 -6.66 17.73 -17.60
N VAL A 216 -6.09 17.29 -16.48
CA VAL A 216 -6.37 17.87 -15.15
C VAL A 216 -6.05 19.36 -15.11
N ARG A 217 -4.89 19.77 -15.63
CA ARG A 217 -4.52 21.19 -15.72
C ARG A 217 -5.52 22.00 -16.55
N THR A 218 -5.99 21.44 -17.66
CA THR A 218 -6.99 22.09 -18.53
C THR A 218 -8.33 22.27 -17.81
N ILE A 219 -8.79 21.26 -17.06
CA ILE A 219 -10.01 21.35 -16.25
C ILE A 219 -9.85 22.45 -15.21
N MET A 220 -8.73 22.42 -14.49
CA MET A 220 -8.42 23.36 -13.42
C MET A 220 -8.33 24.81 -13.90
N SER A 221 -7.75 25.07 -15.08
CA SER A 221 -7.58 26.44 -15.60
C SER A 221 -8.80 26.99 -16.34
N SER A 222 -9.61 26.13 -16.99
CA SER A 222 -10.65 26.60 -17.91
C SER A 222 -12.08 26.33 -17.48
N LYS A 223 -12.31 25.35 -16.59
CA LYS A 223 -13.66 24.88 -16.25
C LYS A 223 -14.10 25.22 -14.82
N LEU A 224 -13.15 25.38 -13.89
CA LEU A 224 -13.47 25.76 -12.52
C LEU A 224 -13.76 27.25 -12.44
N LYS A 225 -14.95 27.61 -11.96
CA LYS A 225 -15.51 28.97 -12.08
C LYS A 225 -14.82 30.04 -11.22
N ASN A 226 -13.93 29.67 -10.30
CA ASN A 226 -13.54 30.54 -9.18
C ASN A 226 -12.05 30.47 -8.78
N LYS A 227 -11.11 30.03 -9.64
CA LYS A 227 -9.72 29.85 -9.17
C LYS A 227 -8.66 30.52 -10.04
N ASP A 228 -7.72 31.15 -9.34
CA ASP A 228 -6.52 31.78 -9.90
C ASP A 228 -5.50 30.71 -10.32
N GLU A 229 -4.69 30.97 -11.35
CA GLU A 229 -3.76 29.98 -11.95
C GLU A 229 -2.66 29.45 -11.00
N SER A 230 -2.52 30.01 -9.80
CA SER A 230 -1.38 29.83 -8.88
C SER A 230 -1.28 28.45 -8.21
N PHE A 231 -2.37 27.69 -8.06
CA PHE A 231 -2.33 26.40 -7.34
C PHE A 231 -1.74 25.24 -8.17
N THR A 232 -1.42 25.45 -9.45
CA THR A 232 -1.06 24.34 -10.36
C THR A 232 0.40 23.88 -10.32
N ILE A 233 1.33 24.71 -9.82
CA ILE A 233 2.79 24.44 -9.95
C ILE A 233 3.27 23.43 -8.90
N GLU A 234 2.94 23.66 -7.62
CA GLU A 234 3.41 22.80 -6.53
C GLU A 234 2.80 21.40 -6.61
N LEU A 235 1.55 21.32 -7.03
CA LEU A 235 0.83 20.09 -7.27
C LEU A 235 1.43 19.25 -8.41
N GLY A 236 1.94 19.90 -9.45
CA GLY A 236 2.66 19.22 -10.54
C GLY A 236 3.95 18.57 -10.03
N HIS A 237 4.77 19.30 -9.27
CA HIS A 237 5.99 18.75 -8.69
C HIS A 237 5.75 17.59 -7.73
N PHE A 238 4.67 17.66 -6.96
CA PHE A 238 4.23 16.59 -6.09
C PHE A 238 3.90 15.31 -6.87
N LEU A 239 3.04 15.42 -7.88
CA LEU A 239 2.67 14.31 -8.74
C LEU A 239 3.87 13.73 -9.48
N ASP A 240 4.74 14.60 -10.02
CA ASP A 240 5.94 14.19 -10.75
C ASP A 240 6.80 13.26 -9.88
N ARG A 241 7.09 13.68 -8.64
CA ARG A 241 7.89 12.86 -7.71
C ARG A 241 7.21 11.51 -7.48
N MET A 242 5.93 11.51 -7.08
CA MET A 242 5.22 10.28 -6.77
C MET A 242 5.18 9.30 -7.93
N ILE A 243 4.77 9.77 -9.11
CA ILE A 243 4.62 8.91 -10.29
C ILE A 243 5.98 8.41 -10.80
N VAL A 244 7.02 9.27 -10.75
CA VAL A 244 8.42 8.86 -11.00
C VAL A 244 8.85 7.73 -10.09
N GLY A 245 8.64 7.86 -8.79
CA GLY A 245 9.01 6.79 -7.86
C GLY A 245 8.25 5.49 -8.09
N VAL A 246 6.96 5.54 -8.40
CA VAL A 246 6.15 4.34 -8.72
C VAL A 246 6.69 3.60 -9.94
N LEU A 247 6.97 4.34 -11.02
CA LEU A 247 7.46 3.75 -12.26
C LEU A 247 8.90 3.23 -12.13
N GLU A 248 9.76 3.91 -11.36
CA GLU A 248 11.08 3.37 -10.99
C GLU A 248 10.97 2.05 -10.20
N GLU A 249 10.06 1.98 -9.22
CA GLU A 249 9.81 0.76 -8.45
C GLU A 249 9.30 -0.40 -9.32
N ARG A 250 8.40 -0.12 -10.27
CA ARG A 250 7.90 -1.12 -11.23
C ARG A 250 9.01 -1.62 -12.16
N LYS A 251 9.92 -0.75 -12.58
CA LYS A 251 11.07 -1.10 -13.40
C LYS A 251 12.08 -1.99 -12.64
N ASP A 252 12.36 -1.67 -11.38
CA ASP A 252 13.21 -2.48 -10.51
C ASP A 252 12.62 -3.90 -10.35
N THR A 253 11.31 -3.98 -10.11
CA THR A 253 10.59 -5.25 -9.93
C THR A 253 10.62 -6.11 -11.20
N THR A 254 10.42 -5.48 -12.36
CA THR A 254 10.44 -6.18 -13.67
C THR A 254 11.86 -6.69 -14.00
N SER A 255 12.88 -5.89 -13.68
CA SER A 255 14.28 -6.24 -13.95
C SER A 255 14.78 -7.37 -13.03
N GLY A 256 14.35 -7.39 -11.77
CA GLY A 256 14.78 -8.40 -10.78
C GLY A 256 14.23 -9.80 -11.02
N SER A 257 13.10 -9.95 -11.73
CA SER A 257 12.51 -11.27 -12.01
C SER A 257 13.17 -11.99 -13.20
N ALA A 258 13.95 -11.29 -14.04
CA ALA A 258 14.65 -11.88 -15.19
C ALA A 258 15.98 -12.51 -14.77
N THR A 259 15.92 -13.63 -14.06
CA THR A 259 17.09 -14.40 -13.60
C THR A 259 17.83 -15.02 -14.79
N THR A 260 19.03 -14.50 -15.06
CA THR A 260 20.20 -15.21 -15.60
C THR A 260 20.07 -15.87 -16.98
N THR A 261 19.83 -15.08 -18.02
CA THR A 261 20.37 -15.39 -19.35
C THR A 261 21.25 -14.24 -19.81
N THR A 262 22.54 -14.54 -19.95
CA THR A 262 23.64 -13.66 -20.36
C THR A 262 23.44 -13.15 -21.79
N SER A 263 22.41 -12.33 -22.02
CA SER A 263 22.23 -11.61 -23.27
C SER A 263 22.77 -10.20 -23.11
N THR A 264 23.80 -9.90 -23.91
CA THR A 264 24.51 -8.63 -24.00
C THR A 264 23.55 -7.42 -23.99
N PRO A 265 23.79 -6.41 -23.13
CA PRO A 265 22.95 -5.22 -23.07
C PRO A 265 23.05 -4.48 -24.40
N THR A 266 21.98 -4.59 -25.20
CA THR A 266 21.81 -3.74 -26.37
C THR A 266 21.35 -2.38 -25.86
N PRO A 267 21.96 -1.24 -26.25
CA PRO A 267 21.54 0.10 -25.86
C PRO A 267 20.23 0.45 -26.58
N THR A 268 19.14 -0.18 -26.14
CA THR A 268 17.81 0.02 -26.71
C THR A 268 17.22 1.27 -26.08
N SER A 269 17.12 2.31 -26.93
CA SER A 269 16.26 3.49 -26.84
C SER A 269 15.74 3.87 -25.45
N SER A 270 16.14 5.05 -24.99
CA SER A 270 15.47 5.80 -23.91
C SER A 270 14.00 6.03 -24.28
N SER A 271 13.14 5.02 -24.06
CA SER A 271 11.69 5.19 -24.13
C SER A 271 11.35 6.23 -23.08
N SER A 272 10.73 7.31 -23.53
CA SER A 272 10.32 8.41 -22.66
C SER A 272 9.37 7.84 -21.61
N PHE A 273 9.79 7.89 -20.36
CA PHE A 273 9.01 7.53 -19.17
C PHE A 273 7.59 8.12 -19.19
N MET A 274 7.41 9.27 -19.85
CA MET A 274 6.14 9.98 -19.95
C MET A 274 5.09 9.28 -20.81
N ASP A 275 5.50 8.31 -21.64
CA ASP A 275 4.62 7.60 -22.57
C ASP A 275 4.14 6.24 -22.01
N GLU A 276 4.59 5.83 -20.82
CA GLU A 276 4.11 4.62 -20.17
C GLU A 276 2.66 4.81 -19.69
N GLU A 277 1.77 3.92 -20.13
CA GLU A 277 0.37 3.95 -19.73
C GLU A 277 0.20 3.35 -18.31
N LEU A 278 -0.45 4.10 -17.44
CA LEU A 278 -0.78 3.68 -16.08
C LEU A 278 -2.29 3.75 -15.83
N PRO A 279 -2.82 2.97 -14.86
CA PRO A 279 -4.22 3.06 -14.47
C PRO A 279 -4.61 4.46 -14.01
N ILE A 280 -5.75 4.96 -14.45
CA ILE A 280 -6.23 6.31 -14.09
C ILE A 280 -6.50 6.41 -12.58
N ALA A 281 -7.07 5.36 -11.97
CA ALA A 281 -7.20 5.27 -10.51
C ALA A 281 -5.87 5.46 -9.76
N LEU A 282 -4.72 5.01 -10.28
CA LEU A 282 -3.42 5.23 -9.64
C LEU A 282 -3.07 6.73 -9.63
N PHE A 283 -3.29 7.43 -10.75
CA PHE A 283 -3.05 8.87 -10.82
C PHE A 283 -3.97 9.64 -9.86
N TRP A 284 -5.24 9.28 -9.79
CA TRP A 284 -6.15 9.88 -8.80
C TRP A 284 -5.72 9.58 -7.37
N THR A 285 -5.28 8.35 -7.10
CA THR A 285 -4.77 7.96 -5.77
C THR A 285 -3.60 8.85 -5.37
N ALA A 286 -2.65 9.09 -6.27
CA ALA A 286 -1.57 10.04 -6.05
C ALA A 286 -2.11 11.46 -5.84
N PHE A 287 -3.01 11.95 -6.70
CA PHE A 287 -3.55 13.31 -6.64
C PHE A 287 -4.32 13.63 -5.35
N ILE A 288 -5.15 12.69 -4.89
CA ILE A 288 -5.97 12.81 -3.68
C ILE A 288 -5.12 12.92 -2.42
N SER A 289 -3.88 12.42 -2.45
CA SER A 289 -2.99 12.49 -1.29
C SER A 289 -2.55 13.92 -0.94
N ALA A 290 -2.55 14.83 -1.92
CA ALA A 290 -2.35 16.27 -1.75
C ALA A 290 -3.63 17.05 -1.39
N MET A 291 -4.80 16.39 -1.37
CA MET A 291 -6.06 17.05 -1.04
C MET A 291 -6.06 17.53 0.41
N ASN A 292 -6.38 18.81 0.60
CA ASN A 292 -6.54 19.40 1.92
C ASN A 292 -7.94 19.07 2.45
N GLY A 293 -8.00 18.14 3.39
CA GLY A 293 -9.25 17.68 3.97
C GLY A 293 -9.03 16.55 4.97
N PRO A 294 -10.07 16.22 5.76
CA PRO A 294 -10.05 15.06 6.62
C PRO A 294 -9.89 13.77 5.80
N VAL A 295 -9.46 12.69 6.45
CA VAL A 295 -9.29 11.40 5.77
C VAL A 295 -10.62 10.83 5.25
N SER A 296 -11.74 11.10 5.93
CA SER A 296 -13.09 10.75 5.45
C SER A 296 -13.35 11.24 4.02
N ASP A 297 -12.96 12.47 3.72
CA ASP A 297 -13.17 13.09 2.41
C ASP A 297 -12.31 12.41 1.35
N ARG A 298 -11.04 12.14 1.65
CA ARG A 298 -10.14 11.41 0.74
C ARG A 298 -10.69 10.01 0.44
N ILE A 299 -11.19 9.30 1.45
CA ILE A 299 -11.84 7.99 1.29
C ILE A 299 -13.07 8.10 0.38
N ARG A 300 -13.93 9.11 0.60
CA ARG A 300 -15.13 9.32 -0.23
C ARG A 300 -14.77 9.57 -1.69
N ILE A 301 -13.73 10.37 -1.95
CA ILE A 301 -13.25 10.59 -3.32
C ILE A 301 -12.68 9.31 -3.94
N LEU A 302 -11.85 8.54 -3.22
CA LEU A 302 -11.34 7.27 -3.76
C LEU A 302 -12.47 6.30 -4.13
N HIS A 303 -13.52 6.23 -3.30
CA HIS A 303 -14.70 5.44 -3.61
C HIS A 303 -15.40 5.96 -4.87
N GLU A 304 -15.56 7.28 -5.00
CA GLU A 304 -16.17 7.91 -6.19
C GLU A 304 -15.37 7.62 -7.47
N VAL A 305 -14.03 7.63 -7.40
CA VAL A 305 -13.16 7.22 -8.51
C VAL A 305 -13.48 5.79 -8.95
N LEU A 306 -13.58 4.84 -8.02
CA LEU A 306 -13.91 3.45 -8.33
C LEU A 306 -15.32 3.29 -8.91
N VAL A 307 -16.29 4.05 -8.38
CA VAL A 307 -17.66 4.09 -8.90
C VAL A 307 -17.68 4.61 -10.33
N MET A 308 -16.94 5.67 -10.65
CA MET A 308 -16.87 6.26 -11.99
C MET A 308 -16.21 5.29 -12.99
N GLU A 309 -15.12 4.62 -12.62
CA GLU A 309 -14.47 3.61 -13.48
C GLU A 309 -15.43 2.44 -13.78
N GLU A 310 -16.13 1.94 -12.77
CA GLU A 310 -17.10 0.84 -12.95
C GLU A 310 -18.34 1.25 -13.77
N GLN A 311 -18.75 2.53 -13.72
CA GLN A 311 -19.79 3.04 -14.60
C GLN A 311 -19.32 3.13 -16.05
N GLN A 312 -18.04 3.41 -16.29
CA GLN A 312 -17.50 3.47 -17.65
C GLN A 312 -17.43 2.09 -18.30
N THR A 313 -17.01 1.07 -17.55
CA THR A 313 -16.98 -0.32 -18.05
C THR A 313 -18.39 -0.81 -18.40
N LYS A 314 -19.41 -0.49 -17.58
CA LYS A 314 -20.80 -0.91 -17.81
C LYS A 314 -21.51 -0.21 -18.98
N LYS A 315 -21.10 1.03 -19.33
CA LYS A 315 -21.71 1.78 -20.44
C LYS A 315 -21.52 1.08 -21.79
N GLU A 316 -20.42 0.35 -21.96
CA GLU A 316 -20.13 -0.39 -23.19
C GLU A 316 -21.03 -1.61 -23.34
N ASP A 317 -21.20 -2.38 -22.26
CA ASP A 317 -22.05 -3.59 -22.28
C ASP A 317 -23.54 -3.26 -22.43
N SER A 318 -23.98 -2.12 -21.88
CA SER A 318 -25.40 -1.77 -21.77
C SER A 318 -26.01 -1.14 -23.03
N GLN A 319 -25.24 -0.83 -24.07
CA GLN A 319 -25.80 -0.28 -25.33
C GLN A 319 -26.82 -1.22 -26.01
N ASN A 320 -26.87 -2.50 -25.62
CA ASN A 320 -27.81 -3.48 -26.16
C ASN A 320 -29.08 -3.74 -25.32
N THR A 321 -29.20 -3.21 -24.09
CA THR A 321 -30.33 -3.51 -23.18
C THR A 321 -31.06 -2.24 -22.77
N ARG A 322 -32.01 -1.81 -23.60
CA ARG A 322 -32.82 -0.60 -23.44
C ARG A 322 -34.05 -0.90 -22.58
N GLY A 323 -34.11 -0.45 -21.32
CA GLY A 323 -35.42 -0.20 -20.67
C GLY A 323 -35.66 -0.55 -19.20
N GLN A 324 -34.77 -0.26 -18.25
CA GLN A 324 -35.16 -0.27 -16.82
C GLN A 324 -34.48 0.85 -16.02
N ASP A 325 -35.24 1.91 -15.69
CA ASP A 325 -34.83 3.09 -14.93
C ASP A 325 -34.86 2.88 -13.40
N ASN A 326 -34.38 1.72 -12.92
CA ASN A 326 -34.18 1.58 -11.48
C ASN A 326 -32.90 2.35 -11.10
N ALA A 327 -32.98 3.21 -10.09
CA ALA A 327 -31.80 3.86 -9.50
C ALA A 327 -30.85 2.77 -8.97
N VAL A 328 -29.94 2.33 -9.82
CA VAL A 328 -28.97 1.29 -9.48
C VAL A 328 -28.00 1.90 -8.49
N VAL A 329 -28.06 1.44 -7.24
CA VAL A 329 -26.99 1.68 -6.27
C VAL A 329 -25.72 1.12 -6.91
N VAL A 330 -24.80 2.00 -7.29
CA VAL A 330 -23.56 1.58 -7.93
C VAL A 330 -22.65 1.03 -6.85
N VAL A 331 -22.37 -0.26 -6.95
CA VAL A 331 -21.59 -0.99 -5.97
C VAL A 331 -20.23 -1.34 -6.56
N VAL A 332 -19.16 -1.20 -5.77
CA VAL A 332 -17.77 -1.39 -6.21
C VAL A 332 -17.33 -2.83 -5.93
N PRO A 333 -16.77 -3.57 -6.91
CA PRO A 333 -16.34 -4.94 -6.66
C PRO A 333 -15.08 -5.01 -5.78
N LEU A 334 -14.95 -6.06 -4.96
CA LEU A 334 -13.83 -6.24 -4.02
C LEU A 334 -12.45 -6.23 -4.67
N ARG A 335 -12.34 -6.71 -5.91
CA ARG A 335 -11.10 -6.64 -6.69
C ARG A 335 -10.62 -5.21 -6.90
N SER A 336 -11.51 -4.27 -7.23
CA SER A 336 -11.17 -2.86 -7.47
C SER A 336 -10.68 -2.19 -6.19
N ILE A 337 -11.18 -2.64 -5.04
CA ILE A 337 -10.71 -2.20 -3.72
C ILE A 337 -9.30 -2.72 -3.44
N ARG A 338 -9.01 -3.98 -3.79
CA ARG A 338 -7.65 -4.53 -3.70
C ARG A 338 -6.68 -3.76 -4.61
N ASP A 339 -7.08 -3.47 -5.84
CA ASP A 339 -6.26 -2.67 -6.76
C ASP A 339 -6.00 -1.27 -6.19
N MET A 340 -7.03 -0.63 -5.64
CA MET A 340 -6.91 0.67 -4.94
C MET A 340 -5.96 0.61 -3.74
N VAL A 341 -6.02 -0.46 -2.93
CA VAL A 341 -5.05 -0.66 -1.84
C VAL A 341 -3.64 -0.86 -2.38
N GLY A 342 -3.47 -1.55 -3.51
CA GLY A 342 -2.20 -1.62 -4.23
C GLY A 342 -1.69 -0.25 -4.64
N TYR A 343 -2.54 0.61 -5.19
CA TYR A 343 -2.16 1.99 -5.54
C TYR A 343 -1.76 2.80 -4.30
N LEU A 344 -2.46 2.64 -3.17
CA LEU A 344 -2.08 3.27 -1.90
C LEU A 344 -0.72 2.76 -1.39
N GLN A 345 -0.39 1.49 -1.61
CA GLN A 345 0.93 0.93 -1.30
C GLN A 345 2.01 1.52 -2.19
N GLU A 346 1.81 1.52 -3.51
CA GLU A 346 2.76 2.06 -4.50
C GLU A 346 3.02 3.56 -4.28
N THR A 347 1.98 4.30 -3.91
CA THR A 347 2.08 5.74 -3.61
C THR A 347 2.52 6.05 -2.18
N CYS A 348 2.92 5.04 -1.39
CA CYS A 348 3.43 5.18 -0.02
C CYS A 348 2.45 5.85 0.96
N GLN A 349 1.14 5.68 0.75
CA GLN A 349 0.09 6.27 1.58
C GLN A 349 -0.35 5.38 2.76
N LEU A 350 0.23 4.18 2.87
CA LEU A 350 0.00 3.26 3.99
C LEU A 350 1.23 3.24 4.92
N PRO A 351 1.06 3.28 6.25
CA PRO A 351 2.18 3.18 7.19
C PRO A 351 2.99 1.88 6.97
N PRO A 352 4.34 1.93 6.95
CA PRO A 352 5.18 0.76 6.68
C PRO A 352 4.86 -0.45 7.55
N ASP A 353 4.64 -0.25 8.86
CA ASP A 353 4.38 -1.34 9.81
C ASP A 353 3.12 -2.17 9.49
N THR A 354 2.12 -1.55 8.85
CA THR A 354 0.84 -2.20 8.51
C THR A 354 0.96 -3.09 7.28
N GLN A 355 1.95 -2.82 6.44
CA GLN A 355 2.24 -3.56 5.23
C GLN A 355 3.16 -4.77 5.47
N ILE A 356 3.61 -5.06 6.69
CA ILE A 356 4.58 -6.13 6.96
C ILE A 356 3.85 -7.36 7.51
N VAL A 357 3.85 -8.43 6.71
CA VAL A 357 3.20 -9.70 7.08
C VAL A 357 4.23 -10.81 7.25
N ALA A 358 3.91 -11.71 8.17
CA ALA A 358 4.65 -12.95 8.35
C ALA A 358 4.41 -13.86 7.14
N THR A 359 5.47 -14.40 6.57
CA THR A 359 5.39 -15.48 5.58
C THR A 359 4.99 -16.80 6.25
N ASP A 360 4.65 -17.81 5.44
CA ASP A 360 4.30 -19.14 5.94
C ASP A 360 5.49 -19.88 6.61
N THR A 361 6.72 -19.41 6.39
CA THR A 361 7.92 -20.03 6.95
C THR A 361 8.14 -19.61 8.41
N LYS A 362 7.75 -20.51 9.34
CA LYS A 362 7.88 -20.28 10.79
C LYS A 362 9.19 -20.79 11.41
N PHE A 363 9.95 -21.64 10.71
CA PHE A 363 11.14 -22.32 11.26
C PHE A 363 12.31 -22.31 10.26
N PRO A 364 13.57 -22.07 10.70
CA PRO A 364 14.05 -21.81 12.07
C PRO A 364 13.85 -20.37 12.56
N THR A 365 13.65 -19.42 11.66
CA THR A 365 13.32 -18.01 11.95
C THR A 365 12.10 -17.61 11.12
N GLN A 366 11.23 -16.79 11.70
CA GLN A 366 10.09 -16.23 10.97
C GLN A 366 10.62 -15.24 9.93
N GLN A 367 10.21 -15.42 8.68
CA GLN A 367 10.48 -14.46 7.62
C GLN A 367 9.30 -13.51 7.46
N TRP A 368 9.60 -12.27 7.09
CA TRP A 368 8.65 -11.20 6.86
C TRP A 368 8.75 -10.74 5.42
N LYS A 369 7.63 -10.30 4.85
CA LYS A 369 7.57 -9.70 3.52
C LYS A 369 6.63 -8.49 3.53
N ARG A 370 6.71 -7.67 2.49
CA ARG A 370 5.64 -6.71 2.17
C ARG A 370 4.39 -7.50 1.79
N ALA A 371 3.27 -7.14 2.39
CA ALA A 371 1.98 -7.72 2.14
C ALA A 371 1.50 -7.37 0.73
N SER A 372 0.90 -8.34 0.05
CA SER A 372 0.18 -8.02 -1.19
C SER A 372 -1.17 -7.37 -0.88
N PRO A 373 -1.79 -6.65 -1.83
CA PRO A 373 -3.11 -6.06 -1.61
C PRO A 373 -4.18 -7.09 -1.22
N GLN A 374 -4.06 -8.33 -1.72
CA GLN A 374 -4.93 -9.45 -1.38
C GLN A 374 -4.75 -9.93 0.07
N GLU A 375 -3.53 -9.80 0.62
CA GLU A 375 -3.25 -10.12 2.02
C GLU A 375 -3.75 -9.02 2.97
N LEU A 376 -3.74 -7.76 2.52
CA LEU A 376 -4.23 -6.61 3.28
C LEU A 376 -5.76 -6.51 3.31
N VAL A 377 -6.41 -6.88 2.21
CA VAL A 377 -7.87 -6.93 2.05
C VAL A 377 -8.31 -8.40 1.90
N PRO A 378 -8.38 -9.16 3.01
CA PRO A 378 -8.82 -10.54 2.95
C PRO A 378 -10.25 -10.60 2.43
N THR A 379 -10.59 -11.64 1.67
CA THR A 379 -11.99 -11.90 1.28
C THR A 379 -12.83 -11.91 2.55
N ILE A 380 -13.71 -10.92 2.68
CA ILE A 380 -14.52 -10.73 3.87
C ILE A 380 -15.40 -11.97 3.97
N LYS A 381 -15.10 -12.82 4.95
CA LYS A 381 -16.04 -13.86 5.33
C LYS A 381 -17.08 -13.13 6.17
N VAL A 382 -18.14 -12.65 5.53
CA VAL A 382 -19.24 -12.01 6.26
C VAL A 382 -19.82 -13.07 7.20
N VAL A 383 -19.46 -12.95 8.48
CA VAL A 383 -20.10 -13.72 9.55
C VAL A 383 -21.45 -13.06 9.75
N VAL A 384 -22.45 -13.47 8.95
CA VAL A 384 -23.84 -13.13 9.23
C VAL A 384 -24.18 -13.83 10.54
N VAL A 385 -24.09 -13.10 11.64
CA VAL A 385 -24.65 -13.53 12.92
C VAL A 385 -26.17 -13.42 12.74
N VAL A 386 -26.78 -14.47 12.22
CA VAL A 386 -28.24 -14.62 12.29
C VAL A 386 -28.55 -14.80 13.76
N GLY A 387 -28.91 -13.68 14.41
CA GLY A 387 -29.43 -13.69 15.76
C GLY A 387 -30.82 -14.31 15.73
N ASP A 388 -30.89 -15.64 15.82
CA ASP A 388 -32.09 -16.26 16.39
C ASP A 388 -32.12 -15.88 17.87
N ASP A 389 -33.18 -15.18 18.27
CA ASP A 389 -33.47 -14.64 19.60
C ASP A 389 -33.68 -15.73 20.68
N ASP A 390 -33.08 -16.91 20.53
CA ASP A 390 -33.17 -18.00 21.49
C ASP A 390 -31.94 -18.05 22.41
N LYS A 391 -32.21 -17.86 23.69
CA LYS A 391 -31.29 -17.72 24.83
C LYS A 391 -30.44 -18.95 25.16
N ASN A 392 -29.93 -19.69 24.18
CA ASN A 392 -29.06 -20.84 24.46
C ASN A 392 -27.70 -20.77 23.75
N LYS A 393 -26.70 -20.75 24.64
CA LYS A 393 -25.26 -20.79 24.44
C LYS A 393 -24.75 -21.59 23.23
N ASN A 394 -23.87 -20.90 22.51
CA ASN A 394 -22.54 -21.37 22.10
C ASN A 394 -22.46 -22.43 20.99
N GLU A 395 -22.89 -22.10 19.78
CA GLU A 395 -22.22 -22.62 18.58
C GLU A 395 -22.46 -21.70 17.38
N THR A 396 -21.48 -20.82 17.13
CA THR A 396 -21.43 -20.00 15.92
C THR A 396 -21.02 -20.89 14.76
N THR A 397 -22.01 -21.49 14.08
CA THR A 397 -21.74 -22.23 12.85
C THR A 397 -21.36 -21.25 11.76
N THR A 398 -20.08 -21.26 11.37
CA THR A 398 -19.51 -20.40 10.34
C THR A 398 -19.71 -21.07 8.99
N THR A 399 -20.74 -20.70 8.24
CA THR A 399 -20.89 -21.15 6.86
C THR A 399 -20.03 -20.27 5.96
N THR A 400 -18.87 -20.79 5.54
CA THR A 400 -18.03 -20.20 4.50
C THR A 400 -18.70 -20.35 3.13
N ALA A 401 -19.54 -19.40 2.75
CA ALA A 401 -19.69 -19.11 1.33
C ALA A 401 -18.46 -18.31 0.91
N ALA A 402 -17.69 -18.81 -0.05
CA ALA A 402 -16.70 -17.98 -0.73
C ALA A 402 -17.50 -16.93 -1.50
N GLU A 403 -17.55 -15.71 -0.98
CA GLU A 403 -18.16 -14.60 -1.70
C GLU A 403 -17.42 -14.41 -3.02
N ASP A 404 -18.20 -14.31 -4.09
CA ASP A 404 -17.73 -13.99 -5.43
C ASP A 404 -16.99 -12.64 -5.37
N ASP A 405 -15.84 -12.51 -6.04
CA ASP A 405 -15.08 -11.24 -6.10
C ASP A 405 -15.90 -10.09 -6.71
N ASN A 406 -17.08 -10.41 -7.27
CA ASN A 406 -18.10 -9.50 -7.78
C ASN A 406 -19.10 -9.02 -6.72
N SER A 407 -18.98 -9.42 -5.44
CA SER A 407 -19.79 -8.85 -4.37
C SER A 407 -19.57 -7.34 -4.34
N GLY A 408 -20.65 -6.59 -4.51
CA GLY A 408 -20.60 -5.16 -4.44
C GLY A 408 -20.35 -4.70 -3.00
N ILE A 409 -19.35 -3.86 -2.82
CA ILE A 409 -19.02 -3.16 -1.58
C ILE A 409 -19.49 -1.70 -1.64
N ASP A 410 -20.18 -1.26 -0.59
CA ASP A 410 -20.64 0.12 -0.42
C ASP A 410 -19.54 1.03 0.17
N ILE A 411 -19.82 2.33 0.25
CA ILE A 411 -18.87 3.32 0.79
C ILE A 411 -18.50 3.07 2.26
N VAL A 412 -19.45 2.55 3.07
CA VAL A 412 -19.25 2.35 4.51
C VAL A 412 -18.32 1.17 4.74
N GLU A 413 -18.51 0.09 4.00
CA GLU A 413 -17.64 -1.08 4.01
C GLU A 413 -16.28 -0.77 3.38
N PHE A 414 -16.23 -0.01 2.28
CA PHE A 414 -14.97 0.48 1.71
C PHE A 414 -14.16 1.30 2.73
N ALA A 415 -14.81 2.25 3.41
CA ALA A 415 -14.17 3.03 4.46
C ALA A 415 -13.71 2.16 5.64
N ALA A 416 -14.52 1.17 6.03
CA ALA A 416 -14.14 0.22 7.07
C ALA A 416 -12.89 -0.57 6.70
N ILE A 417 -12.76 -1.01 5.44
CA ILE A 417 -11.57 -1.70 4.90
C ILE A 417 -10.34 -0.79 5.02
N LEU A 418 -10.42 0.45 4.54
CA LEU A 418 -9.27 1.38 4.55
C LEU A 418 -8.83 1.79 5.97
N ARG A 419 -9.74 1.75 6.95
CA ARG A 419 -9.46 2.03 8.37
C ARG A 419 -9.05 0.79 9.17
N THR A 420 -8.99 -0.39 8.57
CA THR A 420 -8.47 -1.59 9.26
C THR A 420 -7.01 -1.42 9.69
N LYS A 421 -6.57 -2.19 10.68
CA LYS A 421 -5.17 -2.21 11.12
C LYS A 421 -4.19 -2.70 10.05
N SER A 422 -4.66 -3.49 9.08
CA SER A 422 -3.84 -4.01 7.98
C SER A 422 -3.64 -2.95 6.90
N VAL A 423 -4.68 -2.18 6.54
CA VAL A 423 -4.56 -1.14 5.49
C VAL A 423 -4.12 0.19 6.09
N CYS A 424 -4.84 0.71 7.08
CA CYS A 424 -4.52 1.94 7.80
C CYS A 424 -4.19 3.15 6.91
N ALA A 425 -5.02 3.43 5.91
CA ALA A 425 -4.76 4.55 4.99
C ALA A 425 -4.58 5.87 5.74
N TRP A 426 -3.47 6.57 5.46
CA TRP A 426 -3.06 7.82 6.14
C TRP A 426 -2.98 7.75 7.68
N GLY A 427 -2.84 6.55 8.25
CA GLY A 427 -2.66 6.38 9.70
C GLY A 427 -3.95 6.35 10.53
N GLU A 428 -5.14 6.34 9.95
CA GLU A 428 -6.40 6.46 10.72
C GLU A 428 -6.81 5.19 11.51
N CYS A 429 -6.12 4.07 11.34
CA CYS A 429 -6.45 2.83 12.06
C CYS A 429 -6.21 2.91 13.59
N TYR A 430 -5.61 3.99 14.08
CA TYR A 430 -5.49 4.26 15.51
C TYR A 430 -6.79 4.78 16.14
N GLN A 431 -7.81 5.10 15.33
CA GLN A 431 -9.13 5.45 15.81
C GLN A 431 -9.92 4.18 16.17
N LYS A 432 -10.37 4.08 17.43
CA LYS A 432 -11.08 2.88 17.95
C LYS A 432 -12.51 2.70 17.43
N TRP A 433 -13.03 3.61 16.62
CA TRP A 433 -14.47 3.74 16.35
C TRP A 433 -14.77 3.36 14.90
N LYS A 434 -15.78 2.51 14.69
CA LYS A 434 -16.33 2.26 13.36
C LYS A 434 -16.99 3.55 12.88
N PRO A 435 -16.72 4.03 11.66
CA PRO A 435 -17.42 5.19 11.13
C PRO A 435 -18.93 4.99 11.22
N GLY A 436 -19.63 6.01 11.70
CA GLY A 436 -21.07 6.11 11.52
C GLY A 436 -21.38 6.38 10.04
N VAL A 437 -22.55 5.92 9.58
CA VAL A 437 -23.07 6.25 8.25
C VAL A 437 -23.09 7.77 8.06
N GLU A 438 -23.48 8.50 9.11
CA GLU A 438 -23.53 9.96 9.21
C GLU A 438 -22.21 10.67 8.86
N GLU A 439 -21.05 10.01 8.99
CA GLU A 439 -19.76 10.64 8.65
C GLU A 439 -19.57 10.82 7.12
N PHE A 440 -20.36 10.12 6.30
CA PHE A 440 -20.21 10.11 4.84
C PHE A 440 -21.33 10.83 4.08
N PHE A 441 -22.40 11.23 4.77
CA PHE A 441 -23.49 11.99 4.19
C PHE A 441 -23.41 13.41 4.73
N ASP A 442 -23.28 14.37 3.82
CA ASP A 442 -23.39 15.77 4.21
C ASP A 442 -24.82 16.00 4.70
N ASP A 443 -24.99 16.53 5.91
CA ASP A 443 -26.30 16.78 6.53
C ASP A 443 -27.24 17.64 5.63
N ASP A 444 -26.65 18.35 4.66
CA ASP A 444 -27.34 19.25 3.75
C ASP A 444 -28.04 18.54 2.56
N GLU A 445 -27.75 17.26 2.27
CA GLU A 445 -28.31 16.58 1.08
C GLU A 445 -29.60 15.80 1.37
N ILE A 446 -30.01 15.65 2.65
CA ILE A 446 -31.26 14.98 3.03
C ILE A 446 -32.34 16.00 3.43
N VAL A 447 -32.54 17.03 2.61
CA VAL A 447 -33.85 17.72 2.58
C VAL A 447 -34.73 16.96 1.59
N ILE A 448 -35.23 15.79 2.03
CA ILE A 448 -36.38 15.19 1.36
C ILE A 448 -37.55 16.13 1.65
N GLU A 449 -37.77 17.07 0.74
CA GLU A 449 -38.93 17.95 0.71
C GLU A 449 -40.15 17.06 0.44
N ASN A 450 -40.64 16.38 1.48
CA ASN A 450 -41.94 15.74 1.52
C ASN A 450 -43.02 16.84 1.55
N LYS A 451 -43.10 17.65 0.48
CA LYS A 451 -44.30 18.39 0.14
C LYS A 451 -45.31 17.36 -0.37
N GLN A 452 -45.98 16.71 0.57
CA GLN A 452 -47.32 16.20 0.30
C GLN A 452 -48.20 17.42 -0.03
N GLU A 453 -48.42 17.66 -1.32
CA GLU A 453 -49.58 18.43 -1.77
C GLU A 453 -50.83 17.70 -1.27
N GLN A 454 -51.38 18.16 -0.13
CA GLN A 454 -52.77 17.92 0.19
C GLN A 454 -53.61 18.68 -0.84
N LYS A 455 -54.28 17.94 -1.71
CA LYS A 455 -55.33 18.43 -2.61
C LYS A 455 -56.69 18.03 -2.08
#